data_AF-A0A9E4TAX1-F1
#
_entry.id   AF-A0A9E4TAX1-F1
#
_cell.length_a   1.000
_cell.length_b   1.000
_cell.length_c   1.000
_cell.angle_alpha   90.00
_cell.angle_beta   90.00
_cell.angle_gamma   90.00
#
_symmetry.space_group_name_H-M   'P 1'
#
loop_
_entity.id
_entity.type
_entity.pdbx_description
1 polymer ?
#
loop_
_entity_poly.entity_id
_entity_poly.type
_entity_poly.pdbx_seq_one_letter_code
_entity_poly.pdbx_strand_id
1 'polypeptide(L)'
;MPQLSQSAFDGAAEYIALNARPLERAQFECHFGSGSIPDVLAELGRFRNDDGGFGHRIEPDLRTPLSSPLASTLALQVFRELAVPGDQPVVGDGIKYFERTYDRSIRGWDPVGPHGDEFPRAAWWNYERVEGQLSPLKQSNPGAEIVGYLHLYAGQVGPAFVEEVTAAVLSAFAALPDDMEVHAMMCFMRLAEMAPGPVAEKLLPELRRGVHLVTGDNPDDWRGYGGRPLWFAAAPDSLLSDYLQDSIQVQLDHEIESQADDGGWHPNWSWGQYESVWETARVEWAGYLTLRNLLTLRAWGRT
;
A
#
# COMPACT_ATOMS: atom_id res chain seq x y z
N MET A 1 -14.62 -17.94 17.38
CA MET A 1 -14.31 -16.95 16.33
C MET A 1 -14.46 -17.66 15.00
N PRO A 2 -15.21 -17.12 14.03
CA PRO A 2 -15.45 -17.77 12.74
C PRO A 2 -14.14 -18.05 12.00
N GLN A 3 -14.08 -19.08 11.17
CA GLN A 3 -12.96 -19.31 10.26
C GLN A 3 -13.50 -19.22 8.84
N LEU A 4 -12.66 -18.78 7.89
CA LEU A 4 -13.00 -18.89 6.49
C LEU A 4 -13.19 -20.38 6.18
N SER A 5 -14.38 -20.77 5.73
CA SER A 5 -14.63 -22.17 5.41
C SER A 5 -13.78 -22.61 4.22
N GLN A 6 -13.51 -23.92 4.09
CA GLN A 6 -12.78 -24.44 2.92
C GLN A 6 -13.46 -24.03 1.60
N SER A 7 -14.80 -24.10 1.53
CA SER A 7 -15.55 -23.70 0.33
C SER A 7 -15.41 -22.21 0.01
N ALA A 8 -15.34 -21.36 1.04
CA ALA A 8 -15.14 -19.93 0.91
C ALA A 8 -13.71 -19.62 0.42
N PHE A 9 -12.71 -20.30 0.99
CA PHE A 9 -11.33 -20.22 0.53
C PHE A 9 -11.18 -20.67 -0.92
N ASP A 10 -11.79 -21.80 -1.29
CA ASP A 10 -11.75 -22.34 -2.65
C ASP A 10 -12.40 -21.36 -3.65
N GLY A 11 -13.51 -20.71 -3.26
CA GLY A 11 -14.13 -19.64 -4.05
C GLY A 11 -13.21 -18.43 -4.26
N ALA A 12 -12.49 -17.99 -3.22
CA ALA A 12 -11.51 -16.91 -3.34
C ALA A 12 -10.33 -17.29 -4.24
N ALA A 13 -9.85 -18.53 -4.12
CA ALA A 13 -8.80 -19.07 -4.97
C ALA A 13 -9.24 -19.13 -6.44
N GLU A 14 -10.46 -19.58 -6.71
CA GLU A 14 -11.06 -19.57 -8.05
C GLU A 14 -11.21 -18.14 -8.59
N TYR A 15 -11.68 -17.20 -7.77
CA TYR A 15 -11.77 -15.78 -8.15
C TYR A 15 -10.41 -15.23 -8.60
N ILE A 16 -9.35 -15.46 -7.81
CA ILE A 16 -7.99 -15.05 -8.17
C ILE A 16 -7.53 -15.73 -9.47
N ALA A 17 -7.75 -17.03 -9.58
CA ALA A 17 -7.35 -17.85 -10.73
C ALA A 17 -8.11 -17.53 -12.02
N LEU A 18 -9.24 -16.84 -11.96
CA LEU A 18 -10.00 -16.42 -13.15
C LEU A 18 -9.83 -14.93 -13.45
N ASN A 19 -9.81 -14.08 -12.41
CA ASN A 19 -10.01 -12.63 -12.58
C ASN A 19 -8.80 -11.76 -12.24
N ALA A 20 -7.96 -12.14 -11.26
CA ALA A 20 -6.88 -11.27 -10.78
C ALA A 20 -5.77 -11.04 -11.82
N ARG A 21 -4.89 -10.05 -11.66
CA ARG A 21 -3.75 -9.88 -12.59
C ARG A 21 -2.72 -11.00 -12.38
N PRO A 22 -1.84 -11.28 -13.36
CA PRO A 22 -0.78 -12.27 -13.21
C PRO A 22 0.07 -12.08 -11.94
N LEU A 23 0.31 -10.84 -11.51
CA LEU A 23 1.03 -10.53 -10.27
C LEU A 23 0.33 -11.06 -9.01
N GLU A 24 -0.97 -10.82 -8.85
CA GLU A 24 -1.72 -11.34 -7.69
C GLU A 24 -1.84 -12.86 -7.73
N ARG A 25 -1.97 -13.47 -8.93
CA ARG A 25 -1.95 -14.93 -9.08
C ARG A 25 -0.62 -15.53 -8.65
N ALA A 26 0.50 -14.92 -9.07
CA ALA A 26 1.83 -15.36 -8.67
C ALA A 26 2.04 -15.22 -7.15
N GLN A 27 1.59 -14.12 -6.54
CA GLN A 27 1.62 -13.95 -5.08
C GLN A 27 0.76 -15.00 -4.37
N PHE A 28 -0.44 -15.28 -4.86
CA PHE A 28 -1.30 -16.33 -4.30
C PHE A 28 -0.60 -17.70 -4.34
N GLU A 29 -0.04 -18.10 -5.49
CA GLU A 29 0.69 -19.36 -5.63
C GLU A 29 1.94 -19.43 -4.74
N CYS A 30 2.65 -18.31 -4.56
CA CYS A 30 3.81 -18.24 -3.67
C CYS A 30 3.44 -18.44 -2.19
N HIS A 31 2.23 -18.03 -1.80
CA HIS A 31 1.79 -18.04 -0.41
C HIS A 31 0.94 -19.26 -0.04
N PHE A 32 0.10 -19.74 -0.95
CA PHE A 32 -0.88 -20.81 -0.70
C PHE A 32 -0.68 -22.04 -1.58
N GLY A 33 0.14 -21.94 -2.62
CA GLY A 33 0.33 -22.98 -3.63
C GLY A 33 1.79 -23.46 -3.71
N SER A 34 2.25 -23.67 -4.93
CA SER A 34 3.59 -24.19 -5.23
C SER A 34 4.50 -23.17 -5.92
N GLY A 35 4.07 -21.91 -6.00
CA GLY A 35 4.83 -20.82 -6.59
C GLY A 35 6.02 -20.40 -5.75
N SER A 36 6.91 -19.61 -6.34
CA SER A 36 8.14 -19.15 -5.69
C SER A 36 8.28 -17.63 -5.75
N ILE A 37 9.10 -17.06 -4.85
CA ILE A 37 9.45 -15.63 -4.86
C ILE A 37 9.95 -15.18 -6.25
N PRO A 38 10.85 -15.92 -6.94
CA PRO A 38 11.24 -15.60 -8.32
C PRO A 38 10.08 -15.46 -9.31
N ASP A 39 9.03 -16.26 -9.19
CA ASP A 39 7.86 -16.18 -10.08
C ASP A 39 7.10 -14.86 -9.87
N VAL A 40 6.95 -14.45 -8.60
CA VAL A 40 6.36 -13.15 -8.26
C VAL A 40 7.20 -12.00 -8.82
N LEU A 41 8.53 -12.07 -8.65
CA LEU A 41 9.44 -11.04 -9.14
C LEU A 41 9.45 -10.94 -10.67
N ALA A 42 9.27 -12.07 -11.38
CA ALA A 42 9.15 -12.09 -12.83
C ALA A 42 7.88 -11.36 -13.30
N GLU A 43 6.72 -11.62 -12.68
CA GLU A 43 5.48 -10.91 -13.01
C GLU A 43 5.51 -9.44 -12.59
N LEU A 44 6.11 -9.12 -11.44
CA LEU A 44 6.30 -7.75 -10.97
C LEU A 44 7.20 -6.95 -11.93
N GLY A 45 8.21 -7.60 -12.52
CA GLY A 45 9.11 -6.99 -13.50
C GLY A 45 8.40 -6.43 -14.74
N ARG A 46 7.17 -6.89 -15.05
CA ARG A 46 6.36 -6.39 -16.17
C ARG A 46 5.83 -4.97 -15.96
N PHE A 47 5.87 -4.48 -14.73
CA PHE A 47 5.46 -3.13 -14.36
C PHE A 47 6.63 -2.13 -14.31
N ARG A 48 7.86 -2.62 -14.48
CA ARG A 48 9.08 -1.84 -14.35
C ARG A 48 9.41 -1.08 -15.63
N ASN A 49 9.92 0.15 -15.50
CA ASN A 49 10.51 0.92 -16.60
C ASN A 49 12.04 1.00 -16.49
N ASP A 50 12.69 1.41 -17.58
CA ASP A 50 14.16 1.53 -17.69
C ASP A 50 14.77 2.52 -16.69
N ASP A 51 13.96 3.46 -16.17
CA ASP A 51 14.39 4.43 -15.19
C ASP A 51 14.49 3.87 -13.75
N GLY A 52 14.11 2.59 -13.56
CA GLY A 52 14.11 1.91 -12.26
C GLY A 52 12.81 2.07 -11.47
N GLY A 53 11.90 2.94 -11.92
CA GLY A 53 10.57 3.09 -11.33
C GLY A 53 9.57 2.10 -11.90
N PHE A 54 8.36 2.13 -11.35
CA PHE A 54 7.25 1.28 -11.77
C PHE A 54 6.05 2.11 -12.20
N GLY A 55 5.34 1.57 -13.19
CA GLY A 55 4.14 2.13 -13.80
C GLY A 55 3.27 1.00 -14.32
N HIS A 56 2.81 1.11 -15.56
CA HIS A 56 1.99 0.09 -16.25
C HIS A 56 0.82 -0.41 -15.41
N ARG A 57 0.18 0.51 -14.67
CA ARG A 57 -1.07 0.24 -13.96
C ARG A 57 -0.91 -0.74 -12.79
N ILE A 58 0.29 -0.80 -12.21
CA ILE A 58 0.56 -1.53 -10.97
C ILE A 58 -0.36 -1.05 -9.84
N GLU A 59 -0.55 0.27 -9.75
CA GLU A 59 -1.62 0.92 -9.01
C GLU A 59 -2.88 0.92 -9.89
N PRO A 60 -3.91 0.10 -9.60
CA PRO A 60 -5.05 -0.03 -10.49
C PRO A 60 -5.77 1.31 -10.75
N ASP A 61 -5.74 2.24 -9.80
CA ASP A 61 -6.31 3.60 -9.92
C ASP A 61 -5.55 4.52 -10.87
N LEU A 62 -4.37 4.14 -11.33
CA LEU A 62 -3.52 4.92 -12.23
C LEU A 62 -3.25 4.14 -13.51
N ARG A 63 -3.81 4.57 -14.65
CA ARG A 63 -3.63 3.83 -15.92
C ARG A 63 -2.39 4.24 -16.71
N THR A 64 -1.56 5.10 -16.14
CA THR A 64 -0.31 5.56 -16.76
C THR A 64 0.68 4.40 -16.96
N PRO A 65 1.37 4.32 -18.11
CA PRO A 65 2.51 3.43 -18.31
C PRO A 65 3.79 3.97 -17.65
N LEU A 66 3.82 5.27 -17.35
CA LEU A 66 5.02 5.95 -16.85
C LEU A 66 5.30 5.60 -15.39
N SER A 67 6.57 5.69 -15.02
CA SER A 67 6.96 5.56 -13.62
C SER A 67 6.42 6.72 -12.81
N SER A 68 5.85 6.44 -11.64
CA SER A 68 5.58 7.47 -10.63
C SER A 68 6.07 7.04 -9.25
N PRO A 69 6.34 7.98 -8.33
CA PRO A 69 6.69 7.65 -6.95
C PRO A 69 5.63 6.77 -6.28
N LEU A 70 4.34 7.06 -6.48
CA LEU A 70 3.26 6.24 -5.93
C LEU A 70 3.26 4.83 -6.52
N ALA A 71 3.28 4.69 -7.84
CA ALA A 71 3.28 3.37 -8.48
C ALA A 71 4.52 2.55 -8.08
N SER A 72 5.65 3.22 -7.86
CA SER A 72 6.88 2.58 -7.41
C SER A 72 6.81 2.08 -5.96
N THR A 73 6.05 2.71 -5.05
CA THR A 73 5.91 2.17 -3.70
C THR A 73 5.20 0.83 -3.68
N LEU A 74 4.21 0.59 -4.56
CA LEU A 74 3.53 -0.71 -4.64
C LEU A 74 4.47 -1.86 -4.97
N ALA A 75 5.48 -1.63 -5.83
CA ALA A 75 6.49 -2.65 -6.09
C ALA A 75 7.37 -2.92 -4.86
N LEU A 76 7.73 -1.87 -4.11
CA LEU A 76 8.50 -2.01 -2.88
C LEU A 76 7.67 -2.61 -1.72
N GLN A 77 6.35 -2.48 -1.73
CA GLN A 77 5.47 -3.22 -0.81
C GLN A 77 5.61 -4.72 -1.04
N VAL A 78 5.63 -5.17 -2.30
CA VAL A 78 5.86 -6.59 -2.64
C VAL A 78 7.27 -7.03 -2.26
N PHE A 79 8.30 -6.21 -2.51
CA PHE A 79 9.67 -6.54 -2.07
C PHE A 79 9.79 -6.69 -0.56
N ARG A 80 9.14 -5.80 0.20
CA ARG A 80 9.10 -5.87 1.66
C ARG A 80 8.37 -7.13 2.14
N GLU A 81 7.18 -7.42 1.58
CA GLU A 81 6.39 -8.60 1.96
C GLU A 81 7.16 -9.91 1.75
N LEU A 82 7.88 -10.01 0.63
CA LEU A 82 8.67 -11.20 0.29
C LEU A 82 10.09 -11.18 0.89
N ALA A 83 10.40 -10.18 1.74
CA ALA A 83 11.71 -9.97 2.35
C ALA A 83 12.87 -10.01 1.32
N VAL A 84 12.66 -9.38 0.15
CA VAL A 84 13.65 -9.35 -0.93
C VAL A 84 14.91 -8.60 -0.45
N PRO A 85 16.10 -9.22 -0.53
CA PRO A 85 17.34 -8.60 -0.09
C PRO A 85 17.66 -7.29 -0.81
N GLY A 86 18.20 -6.32 -0.08
CA GLY A 86 18.54 -5.00 -0.62
C GLY A 86 19.67 -5.00 -1.65
N ASP A 87 20.48 -6.06 -1.73
CA ASP A 87 21.53 -6.22 -2.73
C ASP A 87 21.02 -6.74 -4.09
N GLN A 88 19.72 -7.08 -4.18
CA GLN A 88 19.09 -7.41 -5.45
C GLN A 88 19.05 -6.17 -6.35
N PRO A 89 19.49 -6.26 -7.62
CA PRO A 89 19.54 -5.11 -8.53
C PRO A 89 18.22 -4.35 -8.65
N VAL A 90 17.10 -5.08 -8.67
CA VAL A 90 15.76 -4.48 -8.79
C VAL A 90 15.39 -3.60 -7.58
N VAL A 91 15.84 -3.95 -6.38
CA VAL A 91 15.63 -3.13 -5.18
C VAL A 91 16.52 -1.89 -5.25
N GLY A 92 17.80 -2.06 -5.55
CA GLY A 92 18.75 -0.96 -5.70
C GLY A 92 18.32 0.06 -6.76
N ASP A 93 17.76 -0.39 -7.87
CA ASP A 93 17.26 0.48 -8.94
C ASP A 93 16.01 1.27 -8.53
N GLY A 94 15.09 0.66 -7.76
CA GLY A 94 13.95 1.36 -7.17
C GLY A 94 14.36 2.43 -6.15
N ILE A 95 15.36 2.13 -5.30
CA ILE A 95 15.91 3.12 -4.35
C ILE A 95 16.57 4.30 -5.07
N LYS A 96 17.38 4.02 -6.10
CA LYS A 96 17.98 5.08 -6.93
C LYS A 96 16.95 5.89 -7.69
N TYR A 97 15.84 5.28 -8.11
CA TYR A 97 14.71 6.00 -8.69
C TYR A 97 14.17 7.04 -7.71
N PHE A 98 13.90 6.67 -6.45
CA PHE A 98 13.45 7.63 -5.43
C PHE A 98 14.47 8.72 -5.14
N GLU A 99 15.76 8.39 -5.01
CA GLU A 99 16.80 9.40 -4.79
C GLU A 99 16.86 10.41 -5.94
N ARG A 100 16.80 9.93 -7.19
CA ARG A 100 16.85 10.79 -8.38
C ARG A 100 15.60 11.65 -8.56
N THR A 101 14.44 11.14 -8.17
CA THR A 101 13.14 11.81 -8.37
C THR A 101 12.72 12.71 -7.21
N TYR A 102 13.50 12.75 -6.13
CA TYR A 102 13.26 13.71 -5.05
C TYR A 102 13.50 15.13 -5.56
N ASP A 103 12.46 15.96 -5.50
CA ASP A 103 12.54 17.35 -5.91
C ASP A 103 12.69 18.25 -4.68
N ARG A 104 13.88 18.83 -4.53
CA ARG A 104 14.22 19.76 -3.44
C ARG A 104 13.40 21.06 -3.47
N SER A 105 12.88 21.46 -4.63
CA SER A 105 12.06 22.66 -4.77
C SER A 105 10.69 22.49 -4.09
N ILE A 106 10.15 21.27 -4.14
CA ILE A 106 8.89 20.89 -3.47
C ILE A 106 9.09 20.15 -2.14
N ARG A 107 10.36 19.83 -1.83
CA ARG A 107 10.82 19.07 -0.65
C ARG A 107 10.19 17.68 -0.52
N GLY A 108 9.96 17.01 -1.64
CA GLY A 108 9.26 15.72 -1.66
C GLY A 108 9.23 15.06 -3.03
N TRP A 109 8.37 14.05 -3.11
CA TRP A 109 8.04 13.35 -4.35
C TRP A 109 6.62 13.71 -4.76
N ASP A 110 6.47 14.23 -5.97
CA ASP A 110 5.14 14.38 -6.57
C ASP A 110 4.56 12.97 -6.83
N PRO A 111 3.41 12.60 -6.23
CA PRO A 111 2.94 11.21 -6.26
C PRO A 111 2.75 10.63 -7.66
N VAL A 112 2.27 11.44 -8.60
CA VAL A 112 1.91 11.01 -9.97
C VAL A 112 2.68 11.81 -11.03
N GLY A 113 3.01 13.07 -10.74
CA GLY A 113 3.66 13.98 -11.69
C GLY A 113 2.72 14.54 -12.76
N PRO A 114 3.20 15.53 -13.53
CA PRO A 114 2.36 16.34 -14.45
C PRO A 114 1.78 15.58 -15.64
N HIS A 115 2.38 14.43 -16.01
CA HIS A 115 1.93 13.60 -17.12
C HIS A 115 0.87 12.57 -16.70
N GLY A 116 0.51 12.50 -15.41
CA GLY A 116 -0.55 11.61 -14.94
C GLY A 116 -1.90 11.84 -15.62
N ASP A 117 -2.17 13.11 -15.96
CA ASP A 117 -3.43 13.55 -16.58
C ASP A 117 -3.61 13.12 -18.04
N GLU A 118 -2.54 12.64 -18.68
CA GLU A 118 -2.57 12.10 -20.04
C GLU A 118 -3.25 10.72 -20.12
N PHE A 119 -3.49 10.07 -18.97
CA PHE A 119 -4.03 8.73 -18.88
C PHE A 119 -5.26 8.65 -17.97
N PRO A 120 -6.16 7.66 -18.18
CA PRO A 120 -7.28 7.42 -17.27
C PRO A 120 -6.81 7.16 -15.84
N ARG A 121 -7.56 7.64 -14.86
CA ARG A 121 -7.24 7.52 -13.43
C ARG A 121 -8.44 7.80 -12.54
N ALA A 122 -8.34 7.44 -11.26
CA ALA A 122 -9.29 7.90 -10.25
C ALA A 122 -9.22 9.42 -10.02
N ALA A 123 -10.34 10.05 -9.65
CA ALA A 123 -10.42 11.50 -9.49
C ALA A 123 -9.45 12.07 -8.43
N TRP A 124 -9.13 11.31 -7.38
CA TRP A 124 -8.16 11.71 -6.35
C TRP A 124 -6.70 11.73 -6.84
N TRP A 125 -6.43 11.18 -8.02
CA TRP A 125 -5.11 11.25 -8.67
C TRP A 125 -5.05 12.26 -9.82
N ASN A 126 -6.04 13.14 -9.93
CA ASN A 126 -5.96 14.27 -10.84
C ASN A 126 -4.77 15.15 -10.45
N TYR A 127 -3.93 15.48 -11.43
CA TYR A 127 -2.75 16.28 -11.21
C TYR A 127 -3.15 17.68 -10.76
N GLU A 128 -2.51 18.13 -9.69
CA GLU A 128 -2.58 19.52 -9.28
C GLU A 128 -1.16 20.06 -9.25
N ARG A 129 -0.96 21.16 -9.97
CA ARG A 129 0.34 21.81 -10.03
C ARG A 129 0.83 22.17 -8.63
N VAL A 130 2.05 21.76 -8.31
CA VAL A 130 2.71 22.12 -7.06
C VAL A 130 3.30 23.52 -7.20
N GLU A 131 2.83 24.46 -6.39
CA GLU A 131 3.37 25.82 -6.29
C GLU A 131 4.19 25.96 -5.01
N GLY A 132 5.51 25.91 -5.12
CA GLY A 132 6.39 25.91 -3.95
C GLY A 132 6.52 24.51 -3.36
N GLN A 133 6.05 24.29 -2.13
CA GLN A 133 6.18 23.00 -1.44
C GLN A 133 4.90 22.16 -1.51
N LEU A 134 5.04 20.83 -1.40
CA LEU A 134 3.88 19.95 -1.23
C LEU A 134 3.11 20.30 0.05
N SER A 135 1.78 20.08 0.02
CA SER A 135 1.00 20.07 1.26
C SER A 135 1.46 18.92 2.15
N PRO A 136 1.30 19.01 3.50
CA PRO A 136 1.67 17.91 4.40
C PRO A 136 1.04 16.57 3.98
N LEU A 137 -0.21 16.60 3.50
CA LEU A 137 -0.90 15.42 2.99
C LEU A 137 -0.20 14.78 1.79
N LYS A 138 0.10 15.57 0.73
CA LYS A 138 0.80 15.05 -0.47
C LYS A 138 2.26 14.69 -0.20
N GLN A 139 2.88 15.34 0.77
CA GLN A 139 4.23 14.97 1.22
C GLN A 139 4.23 13.62 1.95
N SER A 140 3.11 13.26 2.58
CA SER A 140 2.98 12.01 3.35
C SER A 140 2.69 10.81 2.46
N ASN A 141 1.73 10.93 1.52
CA ASN A 141 1.40 9.88 0.57
C ASN A 141 1.95 10.20 -0.84
N PRO A 142 3.01 9.52 -1.31
CA PRO A 142 3.66 8.34 -0.72
C PRO A 142 4.95 8.63 0.07
N GLY A 143 5.33 9.91 0.27
CA GLY A 143 6.66 10.27 0.74
C GLY A 143 7.10 9.63 2.06
N ALA A 144 6.20 9.47 3.05
CA ALA A 144 6.55 8.82 4.32
C ALA A 144 6.91 7.33 4.12
N GLU A 145 6.17 6.63 3.28
CA GLU A 145 6.44 5.23 2.95
C GLU A 145 7.75 5.08 2.14
N ILE A 146 8.01 6.01 1.21
CA ILE A 146 9.30 6.07 0.49
C ILE A 146 10.46 6.18 1.47
N VAL A 147 10.37 7.08 2.45
CA VAL A 147 11.40 7.22 3.50
C VAL A 147 11.58 5.92 4.29
N GLY A 148 10.49 5.19 4.56
CA GLY A 148 10.57 3.88 5.18
C GLY A 148 11.43 2.89 4.40
N TYR A 149 11.27 2.84 3.07
CA TYR A 149 12.12 2.01 2.22
C TYR A 149 13.58 2.45 2.18
N LEU A 150 13.84 3.75 2.23
CA LEU A 150 15.20 4.28 2.31
C LEU A 150 15.90 3.88 3.62
N HIS A 151 15.16 3.72 4.72
CA HIS A 151 15.69 3.13 5.96
C HIS A 151 15.87 1.62 5.85
N LEU A 152 14.87 0.89 5.34
CA LEU A 152 14.91 -0.56 5.19
C LEU A 152 16.09 -1.01 4.32
N TYR A 153 16.36 -0.26 3.25
CA TYR A 153 17.42 -0.51 2.28
C TYR A 153 18.54 0.53 2.36
N ALA A 154 18.89 1.00 3.56
CA ALA A 154 19.89 2.06 3.77
C ALA A 154 21.27 1.77 3.16
N GLY A 155 21.62 0.51 2.89
CA GLY A 155 22.85 0.15 2.18
C GLY A 155 22.88 0.59 0.69
N GLN A 156 21.73 0.98 0.13
CA GLN A 156 21.58 1.38 -1.28
C GLN A 156 21.56 2.91 -1.48
N VAL A 157 21.64 3.70 -0.41
CA VAL A 157 21.46 5.16 -0.47
C VAL A 157 22.36 5.88 0.54
N GLY A 158 22.76 7.12 0.24
CA GLY A 158 23.61 7.90 1.13
C GLY A 158 22.90 8.29 2.45
N PRO A 159 23.54 8.13 3.62
CA PRO A 159 22.89 8.40 4.92
C PRO A 159 22.46 9.86 5.10
N ALA A 160 23.21 10.81 4.52
CA ALA A 160 22.84 12.23 4.55
C ALA A 160 21.52 12.52 3.81
N PHE A 161 21.25 11.81 2.71
CA PHE A 161 19.99 11.95 2.00
C PHE A 161 18.84 11.36 2.80
N VAL A 162 19.03 10.18 3.42
CA VAL A 162 18.03 9.56 4.31
C VAL A 162 17.67 10.51 5.47
N GLU A 163 18.66 11.16 6.08
CA GLU A 163 18.44 12.15 7.14
C GLU A 163 17.64 13.37 6.65
N GLU A 164 18.02 13.93 5.49
CA GLU A 164 17.33 15.06 4.82
C GLU A 164 15.83 14.76 4.63
N VAL A 165 15.51 13.64 4.00
CA VAL A 165 14.12 13.30 3.66
C VAL A 165 13.33 12.82 4.89
N THR A 166 13.97 12.19 5.87
CA THR A 166 13.33 11.84 7.15
C THR A 166 12.89 13.08 7.90
N ALA A 167 13.75 14.11 7.98
CA ALA A 167 13.39 15.37 8.61
C ALA A 167 12.21 16.06 7.88
N ALA A 168 12.16 15.97 6.55
CA ALA A 168 11.07 16.53 5.76
C ALA A 168 9.72 15.86 6.06
N VAL A 169 9.64 14.52 6.06
CA VAL A 169 8.38 13.81 6.34
C VAL A 169 7.95 13.90 7.80
N LEU A 170 8.89 13.97 8.76
CA LEU A 170 8.55 14.23 10.17
C LEU A 170 8.00 15.64 10.37
N SER A 171 8.47 16.62 9.59
CA SER A 171 7.87 17.96 9.59
C SER A 171 6.46 17.97 9.01
N ALA A 172 6.17 17.14 8.02
CA ALA A 172 4.81 16.97 7.47
C ALA A 172 3.88 16.33 8.50
N PHE A 173 4.36 15.27 9.17
CA PHE A 173 3.63 14.56 10.24
C PHE A 173 3.18 15.52 11.34
N ALA A 174 4.11 16.33 11.87
CA ALA A 174 3.82 17.29 12.94
C ALA A 174 2.85 18.42 12.55
N ALA A 175 2.59 18.60 11.25
CA ALA A 175 1.63 19.58 10.74
C ALA A 175 0.24 18.99 10.47
N LEU A 176 0.08 17.66 10.54
CA LEU A 176 -1.18 16.95 10.35
C LEU A 176 -1.90 16.78 11.70
N PRO A 177 -3.24 16.74 11.70
CA PRO A 177 -4.00 16.44 12.90
C PRO A 177 -3.94 14.94 13.23
N ASP A 178 -4.35 14.56 14.46
CA ASP A 178 -4.42 13.15 14.87
C ASP A 178 -5.37 12.34 13.95
N ASP A 179 -6.45 12.93 13.42
CA ASP A 179 -7.40 12.33 12.47
C ASP A 179 -7.01 12.54 11.00
N MET A 180 -5.70 12.51 10.70
CA MET A 180 -5.20 12.67 9.34
C MET A 180 -5.81 11.65 8.37
N GLU A 181 -5.83 12.02 7.09
CA GLU A 181 -6.33 11.14 6.03
C GLU A 181 -5.66 9.75 6.07
N VAL A 182 -6.47 8.71 5.90
CA VAL A 182 -6.09 7.32 6.20
C VAL A 182 -4.86 6.84 5.41
N HIS A 183 -4.71 7.21 4.13
CA HIS A 183 -3.58 6.78 3.32
C HIS A 183 -2.27 7.45 3.76
N ALA A 184 -2.33 8.71 4.19
CA ALA A 184 -1.18 9.36 4.82
C ALA A 184 -0.79 8.65 6.12
N MET A 185 -1.78 8.30 6.96
CA MET A 185 -1.52 7.54 8.18
C MET A 185 -0.90 6.17 7.90
N MET A 186 -1.38 5.45 6.88
CA MET A 186 -0.80 4.18 6.44
C MET A 186 0.66 4.34 6.02
N CYS A 187 1.00 5.42 5.31
CA CYS A 187 2.39 5.70 4.92
C CYS A 187 3.29 5.94 6.15
N PHE A 188 2.81 6.65 7.18
CA PHE A 188 3.55 6.84 8.42
C PHE A 188 3.66 5.57 9.27
N MET A 189 2.63 4.72 9.28
CA MET A 189 2.74 3.40 9.91
C MET A 189 3.82 2.55 9.23
N ARG A 190 3.84 2.50 7.89
CA ARG A 190 4.89 1.81 7.13
C ARG A 190 6.29 2.39 7.42
N LEU A 191 6.41 3.71 7.56
CA LEU A 191 7.66 4.34 8.00
C LEU A 191 8.07 3.87 9.40
N ALA A 192 7.15 3.86 10.37
CA ALA A 192 7.42 3.43 11.74
C ALA A 192 7.85 1.96 11.81
N GLU A 193 7.32 1.10 10.92
CA GLU A 193 7.69 -0.32 10.84
C GLU A 193 9.09 -0.57 10.25
N MET A 194 9.57 0.33 9.38
CA MET A 194 10.82 0.15 8.65
C MET A 194 11.99 0.99 9.20
N ALA A 195 11.70 2.11 9.86
CA ALA A 195 12.71 3.04 10.35
C ALA A 195 13.30 2.60 11.70
N PRO A 196 14.51 3.10 12.05
CA PRO A 196 15.10 2.86 13.37
C PRO A 196 14.23 3.36 14.52
N GLY A 197 14.45 2.79 15.71
CA GLY A 197 13.70 3.08 16.95
C GLY A 197 13.40 4.57 17.19
N PRO A 198 14.38 5.50 17.11
CA PRO A 198 14.12 6.92 17.36
C PRO A 198 13.13 7.59 16.41
N VAL A 199 12.95 7.07 15.19
CA VAL A 199 11.94 7.56 14.25
C VAL A 199 10.57 6.97 14.63
N ALA A 200 10.49 5.66 14.81
CA ALA A 200 9.26 4.98 15.20
C ALA A 200 8.70 5.51 16.54
N GLU A 201 9.56 5.73 17.54
CA GLU A 201 9.21 6.27 18.86
C GLU A 201 8.59 7.67 18.80
N LYS A 202 8.96 8.48 17.80
CA LYS A 202 8.34 9.81 17.57
C LYS A 202 6.95 9.70 16.96
N LEU A 203 6.75 8.73 16.08
CA LEU A 203 5.52 8.57 15.31
C LEU A 203 4.42 7.85 16.11
N LEU A 204 4.78 6.77 16.82
CA LEU A 204 3.83 5.85 17.45
C LEU A 204 2.85 6.50 18.44
N PRO A 205 3.22 7.48 19.29
CA PRO A 205 2.25 8.09 20.20
C PRO A 205 1.10 8.79 19.49
N GLU A 206 1.36 9.48 18.38
CA GLU A 206 0.36 10.14 17.55
C GLU A 206 -0.43 9.14 16.71
N LEU A 207 0.25 8.16 16.10
CA LEU A 207 -0.41 7.10 15.33
C LEU A 207 -1.35 6.26 16.20
N ARG A 208 -1.02 5.99 17.47
CA ARG A 208 -1.93 5.32 18.40
C ARG A 208 -3.18 6.15 18.68
N ARG A 209 -3.06 7.47 18.83
CA ARG A 209 -4.25 8.32 19.06
C ARG A 209 -5.12 8.42 17.81
N GLY A 210 -4.48 8.58 16.64
CA GLY A 210 -5.17 8.76 15.37
C GLY A 210 -5.92 7.51 14.88
N VAL A 211 -5.43 6.30 15.20
CA VAL A 211 -5.91 5.10 14.51
C VAL A 211 -7.39 4.84 14.80
N HIS A 212 -7.83 5.03 16.04
CA HIS A 212 -9.25 4.90 16.39
C HIS A 212 -10.14 5.96 15.72
N LEU A 213 -9.60 7.15 15.45
CA LEU A 213 -10.34 8.22 14.78
C LEU A 213 -10.57 7.90 13.29
N VAL A 214 -9.66 7.18 12.65
CA VAL A 214 -9.72 6.90 11.21
C VAL A 214 -10.31 5.54 10.86
N THR A 215 -10.29 4.57 11.77
CA THR A 215 -10.77 3.20 11.51
C THR A 215 -12.23 2.96 11.88
N GLY A 216 -12.79 3.77 12.76
CA GLY A 216 -14.03 3.42 13.44
C GLY A 216 -13.88 2.17 14.32
N ASP A 217 -14.97 1.78 14.97
CA ASP A 217 -15.01 0.69 15.95
C ASP A 217 -16.11 -0.35 15.66
N ASN A 218 -16.92 -0.16 14.62
CA ASN A 218 -18.07 -1.03 14.35
C ASN A 218 -18.15 -1.50 12.87
N PRO A 219 -18.79 -2.66 12.59
CA PRO A 219 -18.92 -3.17 11.22
C PRO A 219 -19.66 -2.28 10.22
N ASP A 220 -20.53 -1.37 10.68
CA ASP A 220 -21.23 -0.45 9.79
C ASP A 220 -20.28 0.64 9.26
N ASP A 221 -19.25 1.02 10.04
CA ASP A 221 -18.19 1.95 9.62
C ASP A 221 -17.43 1.43 8.38
N TRP A 222 -17.32 0.10 8.24
CA TRP A 222 -16.52 -0.55 7.19
C TRP A 222 -17.31 -0.92 5.93
N ARG A 223 -18.60 -0.61 5.87
CA ARG A 223 -19.38 -0.75 4.62
C ARG A 223 -19.04 0.35 3.62
N GLY A 224 -18.71 1.54 4.11
CA GLY A 224 -18.30 2.69 3.32
C GLY A 224 -16.78 2.80 3.15
N TYR A 225 -16.35 3.80 2.38
CA TYR A 225 -14.93 4.14 2.29
C TYR A 225 -14.46 4.74 3.63
N GLY A 226 -13.41 4.15 4.19
CA GLY A 226 -12.88 4.52 5.50
C GLY A 226 -11.71 3.62 5.89
N GLY A 227 -10.96 4.02 6.90
CA GLY A 227 -9.88 3.20 7.44
C GLY A 227 -10.39 1.93 8.07
N ARG A 228 -9.51 0.93 8.14
CA ARG A 228 -9.82 -0.39 8.67
C ARG A 228 -8.74 -0.81 9.66
N PRO A 229 -9.08 -1.36 10.84
CA PRO A 229 -8.07 -1.82 11.79
C PRO A 229 -6.99 -2.73 11.18
N LEU A 230 -7.39 -3.67 10.31
CA LEU A 230 -6.51 -4.61 9.60
C LEU A 230 -5.56 -3.94 8.59
N TRP A 231 -5.82 -2.70 8.16
CA TRP A 231 -4.86 -1.94 7.33
C TRP A 231 -3.67 -1.43 8.14
N PHE A 232 -3.81 -1.36 9.47
CA PHE A 232 -2.78 -0.93 10.41
C PHE A 232 -2.24 -2.08 11.27
N ALA A 233 -2.87 -3.25 11.20
CA ALA A 233 -2.51 -4.45 11.93
C ALA A 233 -2.81 -5.73 11.12
N ALA A 234 -2.13 -5.88 9.98
CA ALA A 234 -2.35 -7.00 9.06
C ALA A 234 -1.88 -8.36 9.62
N ALA A 235 -1.02 -8.36 10.65
CA ALA A 235 -0.49 -9.55 11.30
C ALA A 235 -0.33 -9.35 12.83
N PRO A 236 -0.30 -10.43 13.63
CA PRO A 236 -0.18 -10.35 15.09
C PRO A 236 1.01 -9.54 15.63
N ASP A 237 2.10 -9.45 14.87
CA ASP A 237 3.33 -8.73 15.22
C ASP A 237 3.36 -7.26 14.74
N SER A 238 2.28 -6.77 14.12
CA SER A 238 2.17 -5.36 13.73
C SER A 238 2.24 -4.43 14.94
N LEU A 239 2.80 -3.23 14.77
CA LEU A 239 3.07 -2.29 15.86
C LEU A 239 1.82 -1.84 16.66
N LEU A 240 0.63 -1.94 16.05
CA LEU A 240 -0.65 -1.55 16.65
C LEU A 240 -1.56 -2.74 16.98
N SER A 241 -1.11 -3.98 16.81
CA SER A 241 -1.95 -5.19 17.02
C SER A 241 -2.53 -5.27 18.43
N ASP A 242 -1.71 -5.09 19.47
CA ASP A 242 -2.19 -5.10 20.86
C ASP A 242 -3.18 -3.97 21.15
N TYR A 243 -2.99 -2.82 20.49
CA TYR A 243 -3.80 -1.62 20.73
C TYR A 243 -5.18 -1.72 20.04
N LEU A 244 -5.25 -2.42 18.92
CA LEU A 244 -6.45 -2.61 18.12
C LEU A 244 -7.09 -4.00 18.31
N GLN A 245 -6.66 -4.79 19.30
CA GLN A 245 -6.99 -6.21 19.41
C GLN A 245 -8.49 -6.51 19.29
N ASP A 246 -9.33 -5.71 19.95
CA ASP A 246 -10.78 -5.90 19.93
C ASP A 246 -11.37 -5.58 18.54
N SER A 247 -11.03 -4.42 17.97
CA SER A 247 -11.50 -3.99 16.65
C SER A 247 -10.99 -4.93 15.54
N ILE A 248 -9.79 -5.51 15.68
CA ILE A 248 -9.25 -6.52 14.78
C ILE A 248 -10.11 -7.77 14.76
N GLN A 249 -10.52 -8.30 15.93
CA GLN A 249 -11.38 -9.50 15.96
C GLN A 249 -12.72 -9.24 15.28
N VAL A 250 -13.34 -8.10 15.57
CA VAL A 250 -14.61 -7.69 14.95
C VAL A 250 -14.43 -7.53 13.43
N GLN A 251 -13.31 -6.97 12.98
CA GLN A 251 -13.07 -6.81 11.55
C GLN A 251 -12.77 -8.14 10.85
N LEU A 252 -12.01 -9.05 11.44
CA LEU A 252 -11.78 -10.38 10.87
C LEU A 252 -13.09 -11.15 10.68
N ASP A 253 -14.02 -11.04 11.64
CA ASP A 253 -15.35 -11.62 11.53
C ASP A 253 -16.14 -10.97 10.38
N HIS A 254 -16.11 -9.64 10.29
CA HIS A 254 -16.74 -8.90 9.20
C HIS A 254 -16.19 -9.27 7.82
N GLU A 255 -14.87 -9.38 7.64
CA GLU A 255 -14.28 -9.73 6.34
C GLU A 255 -14.66 -11.15 5.90
N ILE A 256 -14.77 -12.11 6.83
CA ILE A 256 -15.24 -13.47 6.50
C ILE A 256 -16.72 -13.46 6.07
N GLU A 257 -17.56 -12.68 6.75
CA GLU A 257 -18.99 -12.58 6.44
C GLU A 257 -19.30 -11.74 5.20
N SER A 258 -18.36 -10.89 4.77
CA SER A 258 -18.54 -9.96 3.65
C SER A 258 -18.04 -10.47 2.29
N GLN A 259 -17.47 -11.68 2.25
CA GLN A 259 -17.08 -12.31 0.98
C GLN A 259 -18.28 -12.39 0.03
N ALA A 260 -18.09 -11.97 -1.22
CA ALA A 260 -19.16 -12.00 -2.21
C ALA A 260 -19.42 -13.43 -2.72
N ASP A 261 -20.60 -13.64 -3.33
CA ASP A 261 -21.03 -14.93 -3.89
C ASP A 261 -20.09 -15.47 -4.99
N ASP A 262 -19.32 -14.59 -5.65
CA ASP A 262 -18.30 -14.97 -6.64
C ASP A 262 -16.95 -15.35 -6.02
N GLY A 263 -16.86 -15.37 -4.68
CA GLY A 263 -15.66 -15.68 -3.91
C GLY A 263 -14.72 -14.50 -3.69
N GLY A 264 -14.95 -13.35 -4.33
CA GLY A 264 -14.08 -12.19 -4.24
C GLY A 264 -14.44 -11.20 -3.13
N TRP A 265 -13.50 -10.31 -2.82
CA TRP A 265 -13.75 -9.04 -2.14
C TRP A 265 -13.62 -7.90 -3.14
N HIS A 266 -14.58 -6.98 -3.15
CA HIS A 266 -14.72 -5.96 -4.18
C HIS A 266 -14.49 -4.56 -3.61
N PRO A 267 -13.96 -3.61 -4.42
CA PRO A 267 -13.81 -2.23 -3.96
C PRO A 267 -15.18 -1.60 -3.68
N ASN A 268 -15.24 -0.78 -2.62
CA ASN A 268 -16.45 -0.02 -2.25
C ASN A 268 -16.42 1.44 -2.73
N TRP A 269 -15.53 1.74 -3.67
CA TRP A 269 -15.39 3.04 -4.32
C TRP A 269 -15.59 2.92 -5.83
N SER A 270 -15.64 4.08 -6.50
CA SER A 270 -15.55 4.18 -7.95
C SER A 270 -14.83 5.48 -8.31
N TRP A 271 -14.31 5.60 -9.53
CA TRP A 271 -13.52 6.77 -9.92
C TRP A 271 -14.33 8.04 -10.13
N GLY A 272 -15.63 7.94 -10.42
CA GLY A 272 -16.47 9.08 -10.83
C GLY A 272 -16.04 9.73 -12.15
N GLN A 273 -15.14 9.10 -12.90
CA GLN A 273 -14.68 9.46 -14.24
C GLN A 273 -14.09 8.22 -14.94
N TYR A 274 -14.03 8.24 -16.28
CA TYR A 274 -13.51 7.15 -17.11
C TYR A 274 -14.18 5.79 -16.83
N GLU A 275 -15.51 5.76 -16.79
CA GLU A 275 -16.33 4.63 -16.30
C GLU A 275 -16.02 3.32 -17.04
N SER A 276 -15.79 3.37 -18.36
CA SER A 276 -15.44 2.18 -19.15
C SER A 276 -14.07 1.60 -18.77
N VAL A 277 -13.14 2.41 -18.32
CA VAL A 277 -11.82 1.99 -17.87
C VAL A 277 -11.87 1.55 -16.40
N TRP A 278 -12.69 2.21 -15.59
CA TRP A 278 -12.96 1.81 -14.22
C TRP A 278 -13.43 0.36 -14.13
N GLU A 279 -14.30 -0.12 -15.03
CA GLU A 279 -14.73 -1.54 -14.98
C GLU A 279 -13.58 -2.54 -15.05
N THR A 280 -12.50 -2.21 -15.76
CA THR A 280 -11.30 -3.06 -15.78
C THR A 280 -10.51 -2.91 -14.47
N ALA A 281 -10.27 -1.68 -14.02
CA ALA A 281 -9.58 -1.42 -12.77
C ALA A 281 -10.31 -2.00 -11.55
N ARG A 282 -11.64 -2.05 -11.57
CA ARG A 282 -12.49 -2.63 -10.52
C ARG A 282 -12.20 -4.13 -10.34
N VAL A 283 -12.06 -4.87 -11.44
CA VAL A 283 -11.72 -6.30 -11.41
C VAL A 283 -10.28 -6.50 -10.92
N GLU A 284 -9.34 -5.66 -11.36
CA GLU A 284 -7.96 -5.70 -10.89
C GLU A 284 -7.87 -5.41 -9.37
N TRP A 285 -8.61 -4.41 -8.89
CA TRP A 285 -8.76 -4.11 -7.47
C TRP A 285 -9.36 -5.26 -6.69
N ALA A 286 -10.42 -5.88 -7.20
CA ALA A 286 -11.04 -7.02 -6.52
C ALA A 286 -10.07 -8.20 -6.40
N GLY A 287 -9.25 -8.47 -7.43
CA GLY A 287 -8.15 -9.44 -7.34
C GLY A 287 -7.13 -9.11 -6.26
N TYR A 288 -6.70 -7.84 -6.19
CA TYR A 288 -5.80 -7.36 -5.14
C TYR A 288 -6.41 -7.50 -3.74
N LEU A 289 -7.62 -7.00 -3.53
CA LEU A 289 -8.33 -7.04 -2.24
C LEU A 289 -8.57 -8.47 -1.77
N THR A 290 -8.96 -9.37 -2.68
CA THR A 290 -9.14 -10.80 -2.37
C THR A 290 -7.84 -11.41 -1.86
N LEU A 291 -6.72 -11.18 -2.54
CA LEU A 291 -5.41 -11.65 -2.08
C LEU A 291 -5.03 -11.05 -0.71
N ARG A 292 -5.20 -9.73 -0.53
CA ARG A 292 -4.88 -9.04 0.73
C ARG A 292 -5.68 -9.59 1.91
N ASN A 293 -6.97 -9.86 1.71
CA ASN A 293 -7.83 -10.44 2.74
C ASN A 293 -7.40 -11.87 3.09
N LEU A 294 -7.11 -12.72 2.10
CA LEU A 294 -6.61 -14.07 2.36
C LEU A 294 -5.29 -14.08 3.14
N LEU A 295 -4.32 -13.22 2.76
CA LEU A 295 -3.04 -13.11 3.46
C LEU A 295 -3.21 -12.64 4.91
N THR A 296 -4.08 -11.65 5.13
CA THR A 296 -4.42 -11.14 6.47
C THR A 296 -5.09 -12.22 7.31
N LEU A 297 -6.12 -12.88 6.78
CA LEU A 297 -6.80 -13.98 7.47
C LEU A 297 -5.81 -15.10 7.83
N ARG A 298 -4.89 -15.46 6.92
CA ARG A 298 -3.85 -16.48 7.20
C ARG A 298 -2.93 -16.03 8.33
N ALA A 299 -2.46 -14.78 8.32
CA ALA A 299 -1.59 -14.23 9.35
C ALA A 299 -2.24 -14.29 10.75
N TRP A 300 -3.56 -14.12 10.81
CA TRP A 300 -4.36 -14.20 12.04
C TRP A 300 -4.93 -15.60 12.34
N GLY A 301 -4.58 -16.64 11.56
CA GLY A 301 -5.05 -18.01 11.77
C GLY A 301 -6.56 -18.21 11.51
N ARG A 302 -7.10 -17.47 10.55
CA ARG A 302 -8.52 -17.42 10.17
C ARG A 302 -8.82 -18.02 8.78
N THR A 303 -7.82 -18.56 8.08
CA THR A 303 -7.95 -19.38 6.85
C THR A 303 -7.91 -20.86 7.16
#